data_AF-A0A2I0HHE2-F1
#
_entry.id   AF-A0A2I0HHE2-F1
#
_cell.length_a   1.000
_cell.length_b   1.000
_cell.length_c   1.000
_cell.angle_alpha   90.00
_cell.angle_beta   90.00
_cell.angle_gamma   90.00
#
_symmetry.space_group_name_H-M   'P 1'
#
loop_
_entity.id
_entity.type
_entity.pdbx_description
1 polymer ?
#
loop_
_entity_poly.entity_id
_entity_poly.type
_entity_poly.pdbx_seq_one_letter_code
_entity_poly.pdbx_strand_id
1 'polypeptide(L)'
;MADSFLSDKSAKVFVAGHRGLVGSAIVRRLRHLGFANLVLRTHAELDLTRQSDVEAFFATEKPRFVILAAAKVGGIHANSTYPADFISINLQIQTNVIDSAYKHG
;
A
#
# COMPACT_ATOMS: atom_id res chain seq x y z
N MET A 1 20.64 0.69 16.48
CA MET A 1 19.45 1.57 16.48
C MET A 1 18.85 1.48 15.09
N ALA A 2 17.59 1.07 14.97
CA ALA A 2 16.93 1.06 13.66
C ALA A 2 16.75 2.51 13.20
N ASP A 3 17.20 2.86 11.99
CA ASP A 3 16.92 4.17 11.43
C ASP A 3 15.40 4.38 11.35
N SER A 4 14.96 5.50 11.94
CA SER A 4 13.55 5.89 11.91
C SER A 4 13.09 6.12 10.47
N PHE A 5 11.81 5.88 10.19
CA PHE A 5 11.24 6.13 8.86
C PHE A 5 11.61 7.51 8.29
N LEU A 6 11.62 8.55 9.13
CA LEU A 6 11.90 9.91 8.68
C LEU A 6 13.39 10.22 8.49
N SER A 7 14.32 9.41 9.01
CA SER A 7 15.76 9.64 8.85
C SER A 7 16.34 9.00 7.59
N ASP A 8 15.74 7.93 7.07
CA ASP A 8 16.20 7.24 5.84
C ASP A 8 15.39 7.68 4.60
N LYS A 9 15.80 8.80 3.98
CA LYS A 9 15.13 9.35 2.78
C LYS A 9 15.40 8.56 1.49
N SER A 10 16.47 7.77 1.47
CA SER A 10 16.85 6.89 0.36
C SER A 10 16.11 5.56 0.36
N ALA A 11 15.49 5.19 1.49
CA ALA A 11 14.72 3.97 1.63
C ALA A 11 13.70 3.80 0.52
N LYS A 12 13.58 2.56 0.03
CA LYS A 12 12.50 2.18 -0.88
C LYS A 12 11.18 2.14 -0.10
N VAL A 13 10.24 3.02 -0.44
CA VAL A 13 8.93 3.14 0.21
C VAL A 13 7.83 2.74 -0.76
N PHE A 14 7.09 1.68 -0.46
CA PHE A 14 5.89 1.32 -1.20
C PHE A 14 4.67 2.03 -0.62
N VAL A 15 3.93 2.77 -1.47
CA VAL A 15 2.68 3.41 -1.08
C VAL A 15 1.51 2.77 -1.83
N ALA A 16 0.84 1.82 -1.19
CA ALA A 16 -0.37 1.20 -1.73
C ALA A 16 -1.53 2.21 -1.70
N GLY A 17 -2.31 2.30 -2.78
CA GLY A 17 -3.43 3.24 -2.86
C GLY A 17 -3.02 4.70 -3.12
N HIS A 18 -1.83 4.91 -3.71
CA HIS A 18 -1.23 6.23 -3.92
C HIS A 18 -2.06 7.25 -4.74
N ARG A 19 -3.08 6.80 -5.48
CA ARG A 19 -3.98 7.69 -6.25
C ARG A 19 -5.23 8.12 -5.47
N GLY A 20 -5.50 7.50 -4.32
CA GLY A 20 -6.61 7.89 -3.45
C GLY A 20 -6.32 9.23 -2.74
N LEU A 21 -7.35 9.79 -2.09
CA LEU A 21 -7.22 11.06 -1.36
C LEU A 21 -6.07 11.04 -0.34
N VAL A 22 -6.04 10.00 0.51
CA VAL A 22 -4.99 9.84 1.53
C VAL A 22 -3.64 9.52 0.89
N GLY A 23 -3.59 8.52 0.00
CA GLY A 23 -2.34 8.09 -0.62
C GLY A 23 -1.64 9.20 -1.42
N SER A 24 -2.40 10.00 -2.17
CA SER A 24 -1.83 11.11 -2.96
C SER A 24 -1.29 12.24 -2.10
N ALA A 25 -1.95 12.54 -0.97
CA ALA A 25 -1.44 13.49 0.02
C ALA A 25 -0.14 13.00 0.67
N ILE A 26 -0.06 11.71 0.99
CA ILE A 26 1.15 11.08 1.53
C ILE A 26 2.29 11.16 0.51
N VAL A 27 2.07 10.76 -0.74
CA VAL A 27 3.12 10.83 -1.78
C VAL A 27 3.61 12.26 -1.98
N ARG A 28 2.71 13.25 -2.02
CA ARG A 28 3.08 14.67 -2.11
C ARG A 28 3.94 15.08 -0.91
N ARG A 29 3.58 14.67 0.31
CA ARG A 29 4.35 14.99 1.52
C ARG A 29 5.72 14.29 1.53
N LEU A 30 5.81 13.02 1.14
CA LEU A 30 7.08 12.29 1.08
C LEU A 30 8.05 12.92 0.07
N ARG A 31 7.56 13.29 -1.12
CA ARG A 31 8.37 14.02 -2.11
C ARG A 31 8.87 15.35 -1.55
N HIS A 32 8.00 16.12 -0.88
CA HIS A 32 8.40 17.37 -0.22
C HIS A 32 9.44 17.15 0.90
N LEU A 33 9.41 16.00 1.57
CA LEU A 33 10.38 15.62 2.60
C LEU A 33 11.67 15.01 2.03
N GLY A 34 11.84 14.96 0.70
CA GLY A 34 13.05 14.47 0.04
C GLY A 34 13.13 12.96 -0.18
N PHE A 35 12.03 12.21 0.00
CA PHE A 35 12.03 10.79 -0.36
C PHE A 35 12.03 10.64 -1.89
N ALA A 36 13.05 9.98 -2.43
CA ALA A 36 13.23 9.81 -3.87
C ALA A 36 12.80 8.43 -4.39
N ASN A 37 12.85 7.39 -3.53
CA ASN A 37 12.65 6.00 -3.93
C ASN A 37 11.24 5.49 -3.59
N LEU A 38 10.23 6.08 -4.25
CA LEU A 38 8.84 5.71 -4.05
C LEU A 38 8.41 4.65 -5.08
N VAL A 39 7.97 3.49 -4.59
CA VAL A 39 7.35 2.45 -5.41
C VAL A 39 5.85 2.67 -5.40
N LEU A 40 5.28 2.89 -6.58
CA LEU A 40 3.87 3.17 -6.79
C LEU A 40 3.32 2.18 -7.82
N ARG A 41 2.15 1.62 -7.54
CA ARG A 41 1.40 0.76 -8.47
C ARG A 41 -0.07 1.15 -8.47
N THR A 42 -0.63 1.24 -9.66
CA THR A 42 -2.08 1.32 -9.90
C THR A 42 -2.69 -0.07 -9.72
N HIS A 43 -4.02 -0.11 -9.59
CA HIS A 43 -4.73 -1.39 -9.48
C HIS A 43 -4.53 -2.30 -10.71
N ALA A 44 -4.35 -1.71 -11.90
CA ALA A 44 -4.10 -2.46 -13.13
C ALA A 44 -2.69 -3.07 -13.18
N GLU A 45 -1.72 -2.49 -12.45
CA GLU A 45 -0.35 -3.01 -12.38
C GLU A 45 -0.15 -3.98 -11.21
N LEU A 46 -1.01 -3.88 -10.18
CA LEU A 46 -0.97 -4.75 -9.00
C LEU A 46 -2.36 -4.83 -8.35
N ASP A 47 -3.01 -5.99 -8.49
CA ASP A 47 -4.22 -6.28 -7.74
C ASP A 47 -3.86 -6.79 -6.34
N LEU A 48 -4.07 -5.94 -5.34
CA LEU A 48 -3.75 -6.24 -3.95
C LEU A 48 -4.65 -7.34 -3.35
N THR A 49 -5.73 -7.74 -4.02
CA THR A 49 -6.56 -8.88 -3.60
C THR A 49 -5.97 -10.23 -4.04
N ARG A 50 -5.06 -10.23 -5.01
CA ARG A 50 -4.41 -11.43 -5.55
C ARG A 50 -3.12 -11.73 -4.81
N GLN A 51 -3.16 -12.72 -3.92
CA GLN A 51 -2.02 -13.08 -3.06
C GLN A 51 -0.73 -13.31 -3.86
N SER A 52 -0.79 -14.09 -4.94
CA SER A 52 0.36 -14.39 -5.81
C SER A 52 1.04 -13.14 -6.36
N ASP A 53 0.24 -12.14 -6.73
CA ASP A 53 0.73 -10.93 -7.38
C ASP A 53 1.42 -10.02 -6.36
N VAL A 54 0.86 -9.95 -5.15
CA VAL A 54 1.45 -9.24 -4.02
C VAL A 54 2.75 -9.92 -3.57
N GLU A 55 2.77 -11.24 -3.43
CA GLU A 55 3.97 -11.98 -3.05
C GLU A 55 5.10 -11.78 -4.08
N ALA A 56 4.80 -11.93 -5.38
CA ALA A 56 5.77 -11.71 -6.45
C ALA A 56 6.28 -10.25 -6.49
N PHE A 57 5.40 -9.28 -6.27
CA PHE A 57 5.77 -7.87 -6.17
C PHE A 57 6.73 -7.64 -4.99
N PHE A 58 6.43 -8.15 -3.80
CA PHE A 58 7.27 -7.96 -2.61
C PHE A 58 8.61 -8.69 -2.74
N ALA A 59 8.65 -9.90 -3.30
CA ALA A 59 9.87 -10.64 -3.56
C ALA A 59 10.82 -9.88 -4.52
N THR A 60 10.25 -9.15 -5.49
CA THR A 60 11.01 -8.37 -6.47
C THR A 60 11.43 -7.02 -5.94
N GLU A 61 10.48 -6.24 -5.41
CA GLU A 61 10.72 -4.85 -5.04
C GLU A 61 11.40 -4.71 -3.67
N LYS A 62 11.12 -5.59 -2.70
CA LYS A 62 11.67 -5.56 -1.34
C LYS A 62 11.64 -4.15 -0.71
N PRO A 63 10.46 -3.54 -0.55
CA PRO A 63 10.35 -2.21 0.05
C PRO A 63 10.78 -2.26 1.52
N ARG A 64 11.60 -1.30 1.96
CA ARG A 64 11.98 -1.16 3.38
C ARG A 64 10.82 -0.66 4.23
N PHE A 65 9.98 0.20 3.65
CA PHE A 65 8.80 0.73 4.33
C PHE A 65 7.57 0.58 3.44
N VAL A 66 6.44 0.25 4.08
CA VAL A 66 5.15 0.12 3.42
C VAL A 66 4.15 1.07 4.07
N ILE A 67 3.46 1.84 3.24
CA ILE A 67 2.32 2.65 3.65
C ILE A 67 1.09 2.08 2.94
N LEU A 68 0.22 1.42 3.71
CA LEU A 68 -1.00 0.82 3.20
C LEU A 68 -2.17 1.80 3.28
N ALA A 69 -2.38 2.58 2.22
CA ALA A 69 -3.53 3.49 2.08
C ALA A 69 -4.59 2.98 1.09
N ALA A 70 -4.40 1.77 0.53
CA ALA A 70 -5.37 1.13 -0.35
C ALA A 70 -6.52 0.52 0.45
N ALA A 71 -7.74 0.77 0.01
CA ALA A 71 -8.95 0.17 0.56
C ALA A 71 -10.08 0.23 -0.49
N LYS A 72 -11.04 -0.69 -0.40
CA LYS A 72 -12.35 -0.51 -0.99
C LYS A 72 -13.11 0.49 -0.12
N VAL A 73 -13.42 1.66 -0.69
CA VAL A 73 -14.11 2.76 -0.02
C VAL A 73 -15.34 3.19 -0.82
N GLY A 74 -16.30 3.81 -0.15
CA GLY A 74 -17.53 4.31 -0.76
C GLY A 74 -18.40 5.06 0.27
N GLY A 75 -19.40 5.79 -0.22
CA GLY A 75 -20.35 6.49 0.64
C GLY A 75 -21.24 5.55 1.46
N ILE A 76 -22.07 6.14 2.33
CA ILE A 76 -22.99 5.39 3.22
C ILE A 76 -23.83 4.39 2.42
N HIS A 77 -24.42 4.84 1.31
CA HIS A 77 -25.23 3.97 0.45
C HIS A 77 -24.45 2.75 -0.07
N ALA A 78 -23.25 2.95 -0.63
CA ALA A 78 -22.44 1.86 -1.17
C ALA A 78 -21.99 0.85 -0.09
N ASN A 79 -21.64 1.34 1.11
CA ASN A 79 -21.32 0.47 2.25
C ASN A 79 -22.52 -0.36 2.70
N SER A 80 -23.72 0.21 2.72
CA SER A 80 -24.95 -0.52 3.07
C SER A 80 -25.40 -1.50 1.99
N THR A 81 -25.17 -1.19 0.72
CA THR A 81 -25.55 -2.07 -0.40
C THR A 81 -24.60 -3.26 -0.56
N TYR A 82 -23.30 -3.09 -0.33
CA TYR A 82 -22.27 -4.11 -0.57
C TYR A 82 -21.40 -4.43 0.65
N PRO A 83 -21.98 -4.67 1.84
CA PRO A 83 -21.19 -4.78 3.08
C PRO A 83 -20.18 -5.96 3.04
N ALA A 84 -20.58 -7.09 2.46
CA ALA A 84 -19.73 -8.27 2.30
C ALA A 84 -18.51 -8.00 1.39
N ASP A 85 -18.70 -7.26 0.30
CA ASP A 85 -17.61 -6.92 -0.62
C ASP A 85 -16.59 -6.00 0.05
N PHE A 86 -17.08 -5.00 0.79
CA PHE A 86 -16.21 -4.07 1.51
C PHE A 86 -15.34 -4.79 2.54
N ILE A 87 -15.91 -5.66 3.37
CA ILE A 87 -15.12 -6.40 4.37
C ILE A 87 -14.17 -7.40 3.70
N SER A 88 -14.66 -8.17 2.72
CA SER A 88 -13.87 -9.20 2.04
C SER A 88 -12.67 -8.62 1.30
N ILE A 89 -12.88 -7.57 0.50
CA ILE A 89 -11.80 -6.93 -0.27
C ILE A 89 -10.79 -6.27 0.67
N ASN A 90 -11.25 -5.55 1.70
CA ASN A 90 -10.33 -4.89 2.62
C ASN A 90 -9.50 -5.88 3.44
N LEU A 91 -10.09 -7.01 3.88
CA LEU A 91 -9.34 -8.07 4.53
C LEU A 91 -8.28 -8.66 3.60
N GLN A 92 -8.64 -9.01 2.36
CA GLN A 92 -7.69 -9.55 1.38
C GLN A 92 -6.51 -8.59 1.13
N ILE A 93 -6.80 -7.31 0.90
CA ILE A 93 -5.77 -6.28 0.71
C ILE A 93 -4.84 -6.22 1.93
N GLN A 94 -5.40 -6.17 3.14
CA GLN A 94 -4.62 -6.02 4.37
C GLN A 94 -3.77 -7.25 4.65
N THR A 95 -4.35 -8.45 4.58
CA THR A 95 -3.63 -9.70 4.88
C THR A 95 -2.53 -9.96 3.86
N ASN A 96 -2.80 -9.78 2.56
CA ASN A 96 -1.80 -10.00 1.52
C ASN A 96 -0.59 -9.07 1.68
N VAL A 97 -0.83 -7.77 1.93
CA VAL A 97 0.25 -6.79 2.06
C VAL A 97 1.03 -6.99 3.37
N ILE A 98 0.35 -7.21 4.49
CA ILE A 98 1.02 -7.38 5.80
C ILE A 98 1.86 -8.66 5.81
N ASP A 99 1.30 -9.78 5.33
CA ASP A 99 2.00 -11.07 5.28
C ASP A 99 3.20 -11.02 4.31
N SER A 100 3.02 -10.41 3.12
CA SER A 100 4.12 -10.27 2.17
C SER A 100 5.23 -9.34 2.66
N ALA A 101 4.88 -8.28 3.40
CA ALA A 101 5.85 -7.40 4.05
C ALA A 101 6.64 -8.11 5.15
N TYR A 102 6.00 -8.99 5.93
CA TYR A 102 6.68 -9.82 6.92
C TYR A 102 7.63 -10.84 6.27
N LYS A 103 7.20 -11.50 5.19
CA LYS A 103 7.97 -12.55 4.50
C LYS A 103 9.20 -12.03 3.73
N HIS A 104 9.16 -10.79 3.25
CA HIS A 104 10.18 -10.26 2.32
C HIS A 104 10.88 -8.96 2.79
N GLY A 105 10.50 -8.45 3.97
CA GLY A 105 11.04 -7.23 4.57
C GLY A 105 12.15 -7.45 5.58
#